data_AF-A0A2V6HI73-F1
#
_entry.id   AF-A0A2V6HI73-F1
#
_cell.length_a   1.000
_cell.length_b   1.000
_cell.length_c   1.000
_cell.angle_alpha   90.00
_cell.angle_beta   90.00
_cell.angle_gamma   90.00
#
_symmetry.space_group_name_H-M   'P 1'
#
loop_
_entity.id
_entity.type
_entity.pdbx_description
1 polymer ?
#
loop_
_entity_poly.entity_id
_entity_poly.type
_entity_poly.pdbx_seq_one_letter_code
_entity_poly.pdbx_strand_id
1 'polypeptide(L)'
;MKAQRKALAVRSVLFLCGLISVCGPNVRAQTEESTKTWAATSIRGVSTEKPAAEWWNSFHDEELTRLISRAVANNLDLRLAAARVDEARAARGVAKSAFYPSVGVTTSAERLRERVAAFNPGVNAPTFHPVELNNF
;
A
#
# COMPACT_ATOMS: atom_id res chain seq x y z
N MET A 1 -12.79 39.43 -16.24
CA MET A 1 -13.54 38.28 -15.67
C MET A 1 -12.78 36.94 -15.62
N LYS A 2 -11.68 36.71 -16.37
CA LYS A 2 -10.93 35.42 -16.36
C LYS A 2 -10.08 35.16 -15.10
N ALA A 3 -9.58 36.20 -14.44
CA ALA A 3 -8.75 36.08 -13.23
C ALA A 3 -9.52 35.57 -12.00
N GLN A 4 -10.81 35.90 -11.91
CA GLN A 4 -11.71 35.50 -10.82
C GLN A 4 -11.99 33.99 -10.83
N ARG A 5 -12.05 33.36 -12.02
CA ARG A 5 -12.28 31.91 -12.17
C ARG A 5 -11.08 31.07 -11.71
N LYS A 6 -9.85 31.59 -11.87
CA LYS A 6 -8.62 30.92 -11.41
C LYS A 6 -8.49 30.96 -9.89
N ALA A 7 -8.79 32.10 -9.27
CA ALA A 7 -8.75 32.26 -7.81
C ALA A 7 -9.80 31.39 -7.09
N LEU A 8 -10.97 31.18 -7.69
CA LEU A 8 -12.01 30.31 -7.15
C LEU A 8 -11.61 28.83 -7.18
N ALA A 9 -10.97 28.37 -8.27
CA ALA A 9 -10.50 26.99 -8.41
C ALA A 9 -9.34 26.64 -7.46
N VAL A 10 -8.44 27.59 -7.19
CA VAL A 10 -7.33 27.38 -6.24
C VAL A 10 -7.84 27.29 -4.79
N ARG A 11 -8.90 28.05 -4.46
CA ARG A 11 -9.53 28.03 -3.12
C ARG A 11 -10.29 26.73 -2.86
N SER A 12 -10.95 26.14 -3.86
CA SER A 12 -11.67 24.87 -3.71
C SER A 12 -10.73 23.67 -3.59
N VAL A 13 -9.57 23.67 -4.26
CA VAL A 13 -8.55 22.61 -4.11
C VAL A 13 -7.93 22.62 -2.71
N LEU A 14 -7.69 23.80 -2.13
CA LEU A 14 -7.20 23.92 -0.75
C LEU A 14 -8.23 23.48 0.30
N PHE A 15 -9.53 23.70 0.04
CA PHE A 15 -10.62 23.27 0.94
C PHE A 15 -10.85 21.75 0.90
N LEU A 16 -10.71 21.11 -0.27
CA LEU A 16 -10.91 19.66 -0.42
C LEU A 16 -9.79 18.84 0.24
N CYS A 17 -8.57 19.38 0.31
CA CYS A 17 -7.41 18.71 0.90
C CYS A 17 -7.44 18.67 2.44
N GLY A 18 -8.18 19.58 3.08
CA GLY A 18 -8.29 19.66 4.55
C GLY A 18 -9.20 18.62 5.19
N LEU A 19 -10.11 17.98 4.43
CA LEU A 19 -11.17 17.11 4.96
C LEU A 19 -10.79 15.63 5.09
N ILE A 20 -9.61 15.20 4.62
CA ILE A 20 -9.23 13.77 4.54
C ILE A 20 -8.33 13.36 5.72
N SER A 21 -8.01 14.26 6.66
CA SER A 21 -6.94 14.06 7.64
C SER A 21 -7.28 13.19 8.87
N VAL A 22 -8.43 12.51 8.92
CA VAL A 22 -8.87 11.83 10.15
C VAL A 22 -9.53 10.47 9.89
N CYS A 23 -8.77 9.50 9.37
CA CYS A 23 -9.23 8.10 9.39
C CYS A 23 -8.05 7.13 9.51
N GLY A 24 -7.35 7.20 10.64
CA GLY A 24 -6.43 6.15 11.07
C GLY A 24 -6.81 5.71 12.47
N PRO A 25 -7.12 4.43 12.72
CA PRO A 25 -7.35 3.95 14.08
C PRO A 25 -6.08 4.22 14.90
N ASN A 26 -6.25 4.88 16.03
CA ASN A 26 -5.16 5.22 16.93
C ASN A 26 -4.66 3.91 17.56
N VAL A 27 -3.55 3.37 17.03
CA VAL A 27 -2.92 2.17 17.59
C VAL A 27 -2.29 2.57 18.91
N ARG A 28 -3.04 2.37 20.01
CA ARG A 28 -2.53 2.51 21.36
C ARG A 28 -1.80 1.22 21.70
N ALA A 29 -0.56 1.33 22.19
CA ALA A 29 0.08 0.21 22.86
C ALA A 29 -0.90 -0.29 23.93
N GLN A 30 -1.24 -1.57 23.89
CA GLN A 30 -2.08 -2.15 24.92
C GLN A 30 -1.26 -2.11 26.21
N THR A 31 -1.74 -1.36 27.20
CA THR A 31 -1.19 -1.45 28.56
C THR A 31 -1.60 -2.81 29.08
N GLU A 32 -0.68 -3.77 29.02
CA GLU A 32 -0.92 -5.12 29.48
C GLU A 32 -1.29 -5.09 30.98
N GLU A 33 -2.52 -5.50 31.30
CA GLU A 33 -2.96 -5.83 32.66
C GLU A 33 -2.41 -7.21 33.09
N SER A 34 -1.16 -7.51 32.71
CA SER A 34 -0.48 -8.68 33.24
C SER A 34 -0.31 -8.47 34.74
N THR A 35 -0.74 -9.45 35.53
CA THR A 35 -0.68 -9.43 36.98
C THR A 35 0.75 -9.08 37.41
N LYS A 36 0.95 -7.87 37.94
CA LYS A 36 2.26 -7.35 38.39
C LYS A 36 2.96 -8.24 39.43
N THR A 37 2.25 -9.22 39.96
CA THR A 37 2.68 -10.15 41.00
C THR A 37 3.79 -11.11 40.56
N TRP A 38 3.92 -11.47 39.27
CA TRP A 38 5.02 -12.37 38.86
C TRP A 38 6.41 -11.74 39.12
N ALA A 39 6.49 -10.41 39.12
CA ALA A 39 7.69 -9.61 39.40
C ALA A 39 7.68 -8.93 40.78
N ALA A 40 6.63 -9.10 41.60
CA ALA A 40 6.49 -8.39 42.88
C ALA A 40 7.44 -8.91 43.97
N THR A 41 7.97 -10.12 43.81
CA THR A 41 9.15 -10.56 44.56
C THR A 41 10.36 -10.15 43.72
N SER A 42 11.12 -9.16 44.16
CA SER A 42 12.42 -8.85 43.55
C SER A 42 13.35 -10.05 43.75
N ILE A 43 13.26 -11.02 42.84
CA ILE A 43 14.23 -12.11 42.79
C ILE A 43 15.54 -11.47 42.38
N ARG A 44 16.55 -11.61 43.25
CA ARG A 44 17.90 -11.10 43.04
C ARG A 44 18.40 -11.61 41.67
N GLY A 45 18.64 -10.73 40.72
CA GLY A 45 19.09 -11.08 39.36
C GLY A 45 18.11 -10.77 38.21
N VAL A 46 16.89 -10.28 38.49
CA VAL A 46 15.96 -9.82 37.43
C VAL A 46 16.18 -8.33 37.17
N SER A 47 16.63 -7.98 35.96
CA SER A 47 16.80 -6.59 35.51
C SER A 47 15.58 -6.14 34.69
N THR A 48 15.19 -4.87 34.84
CA THR A 48 14.20 -4.19 33.99
C THR A 48 14.84 -3.56 32.76
N GLU A 49 16.17 -3.63 32.64
CA GLU A 49 16.91 -3.09 31.51
C GLU A 49 16.80 -4.01 30.29
N LYS A 50 16.95 -3.42 29.11
CA LYS A 50 16.98 -4.18 27.86
C LYS A 50 18.16 -5.17 27.90
N PRO A 51 17.94 -6.45 27.59
CA PRO A 51 19.03 -7.41 27.56
C PRO A 51 20.07 -7.01 26.51
N ALA A 52 21.33 -7.31 26.81
CA ALA A 52 22.42 -7.11 25.88
C ALA A 52 22.18 -7.90 24.58
N ALA A 53 22.62 -7.35 23.44
CA ALA A 53 22.52 -8.05 22.16
C ALA A 53 23.27 -9.39 22.20
N GLU A 54 24.42 -9.41 22.86
CA GLU A 54 25.23 -10.61 23.11
C GLU A 54 24.99 -11.15 24.53
N TRP A 55 23.73 -11.46 24.84
CA TRP A 55 23.32 -11.94 26.16
C TRP A 55 24.11 -13.16 26.65
N TRP A 56 24.60 -13.99 25.73
CA TRP A 56 25.38 -15.19 26.04
C TRP A 56 26.76 -14.91 26.64
N ASN A 57 27.30 -13.70 26.49
CA ASN A 57 28.58 -13.35 27.12
C ASN A 57 28.50 -13.38 28.66
N SER A 58 27.28 -13.27 29.22
CA SER A 58 27.06 -13.39 30.67
C SER A 58 27.37 -14.79 31.24
N PHE A 59 27.47 -15.81 30.39
CA PHE A 59 27.83 -17.17 30.81
C PHE A 59 29.35 -17.37 30.97
N HIS A 60 30.17 -16.44 30.48
CA HIS A 60 31.64 -16.51 30.52
C HIS A 60 32.21 -17.82 29.93
N ASP A 61 31.55 -18.38 28.92
CA ASP A 61 31.99 -19.58 28.19
C ASP A 61 32.43 -19.21 26.77
N GLU A 62 33.71 -19.43 26.49
CA GLU A 62 34.33 -19.13 25.19
C GLU A 62 33.87 -20.08 24.08
N GLU A 63 33.64 -21.36 24.38
CA GLU A 63 33.13 -22.32 23.39
C GLU A 63 31.68 -22.00 23.03
N LEU A 64 30.86 -21.66 24.02
CA LEU A 64 29.48 -21.21 23.77
C LEU A 64 29.45 -19.99 22.86
N THR A 65 30.27 -18.98 23.17
CA THR A 65 30.40 -17.78 22.36
C THR A 65 30.78 -18.12 20.92
N ARG A 66 31.78 -18.99 20.73
CA ARG A 66 32.24 -19.41 19.40
C ARG A 66 31.14 -20.14 18.60
N LEU A 67 30.38 -21.01 19.25
CA LEU A 67 29.27 -21.73 18.62
C LEU A 67 28.15 -20.78 18.20
N ILE A 68 27.77 -19.84 19.07
CA ILE A 68 26.73 -18.85 18.78
C ILE A 68 27.17 -17.92 17.64
N SER A 69 28.41 -17.40 17.66
CA SER A 69 28.93 -16.57 16.58
C SER A 69 28.89 -17.30 15.24
N ARG A 70 29.28 -18.58 15.21
CA ARG A 70 29.19 -19.41 14.00
C ARG A 70 27.75 -19.62 13.54
N ALA A 71 26.83 -19.86 14.48
CA ALA A 71 25.42 -20.03 14.18
C ALA A 71 24.83 -18.74 13.60
N VAL A 72 25.01 -17.59 14.26
CA VAL A 72 24.51 -16.30 13.78
C VAL A 72 25.03 -15.96 12.38
N ALA A 73 26.31 -16.24 12.10
CA ALA A 73 26.92 -15.95 10.80
C ALA A 73 26.41 -16.86 9.65
N ASN A 74 26.02 -18.10 9.94
CA ASN A 74 25.74 -19.10 8.90
C ASN A 74 24.29 -19.62 8.90
N ASN A 75 23.44 -19.20 9.85
CA ASN A 75 22.08 -19.69 9.96
C ASN A 75 21.18 -19.13 8.85
N LEU A 76 20.64 -20.03 8.02
CA LEU A 76 19.75 -19.69 6.92
C LEU A 76 18.38 -19.16 7.39
N ASP A 77 17.90 -19.60 8.54
CA ASP A 77 16.64 -19.11 9.12
C ASP A 77 16.75 -17.64 9.52
N LEU A 78 17.90 -17.22 10.06
CA LEU A 78 18.17 -15.81 10.36
C LEU A 78 18.24 -14.97 9.08
N ARG A 79 18.86 -15.50 8.02
CA ARG A 79 18.89 -14.83 6.71
C ARG A 79 17.50 -14.72 6.10
N LEU A 80 16.67 -15.76 6.23
CA LEU A 80 15.28 -15.75 5.79
C LEU A 80 14.44 -14.74 6.59
N ALA A 81 14.62 -14.68 7.91
CA ALA A 81 13.95 -13.71 8.77
C ALA A 81 14.33 -12.27 8.38
N ALA A 82 15.62 -12.00 8.12
CA ALA A 82 16.07 -10.70 7.63
C ALA A 82 15.42 -10.35 6.27
N ALA A 83 15.38 -11.30 5.33
CA ALA A 83 14.73 -11.10 4.03
C ALA A 83 13.23 -10.77 4.16
N ARG A 84 12.51 -11.42 5.09
CA ARG A 84 11.10 -11.12 5.38
C ARG A 84 10.90 -9.71 5.93
N VAL A 85 11.83 -9.22 6.74
CA VAL A 85 11.80 -7.83 7.23
C VAL A 85 11.99 -6.85 6.07
N ASP A 86 12.90 -7.14 5.14
CA ASP A 86 13.13 -6.29 3.98
C ASP A 86 11.95 -6.33 3.00
N GLU A 87 11.35 -7.49 2.78
CA GLU A 87 10.08 -7.64 2.03
C GLU A 87 8.98 -6.76 2.64
N ALA A 88 8.77 -6.84 3.96
CA ALA A 88 7.77 -6.03 4.65
C ALA A 88 8.04 -4.52 4.51
N ARG A 89 9.31 -4.09 4.54
CA ARG A 89 9.70 -2.70 4.31
C ARG A 89 9.43 -2.25 2.87
N ALA A 90 9.72 -3.10 1.89
CA ALA A 90 9.42 -2.82 0.48
C ALA A 90 7.90 -2.72 0.24
N ALA A 91 7.11 -3.66 0.77
CA ALA A 91 5.65 -3.62 0.71
C ALA A 91 5.08 -2.35 1.36
N ARG A 92 5.62 -1.94 2.52
CA ARG A 92 5.28 -0.64 3.14
C ARG A 92 5.63 0.54 2.22
N GLY A 93 6.75 0.49 1.51
CA GLY A 93 7.15 1.50 0.53
C GLY A 93 6.14 1.64 -0.61
N VAL A 94 5.71 0.51 -1.18
CA VAL A 94 4.66 0.46 -2.22
C VAL A 94 3.32 0.97 -1.69
N ALA A 95 2.91 0.55 -0.49
CA ALA A 95 1.69 1.09 0.12
C ALA A 95 1.78 2.61 0.33
N LYS A 96 2.96 3.11 0.71
CA LYS A 96 3.20 4.55 0.89
C LYS A 96 3.19 5.31 -0.45
N SER A 97 3.60 4.70 -1.56
CA SER A 97 3.61 5.38 -2.87
C SER A 97 2.21 5.77 -3.34
N ALA A 98 1.15 5.10 -2.85
CA ALA A 98 -0.24 5.45 -3.13
C ALA A 98 -0.64 6.85 -2.63
N PHE A 99 0.11 7.45 -1.70
CA PHE A 99 -0.13 8.81 -1.22
C PHE A 99 0.55 9.89 -2.07
N TYR A 100 1.32 9.51 -3.09
CA TYR A 100 2.00 10.44 -3.98
C TYR A 100 1.37 10.40 -5.39
N PRO A 101 1.40 11.52 -6.15
CA PRO A 101 0.93 11.51 -7.52
C PRO A 101 1.79 10.60 -8.40
N SER A 102 1.15 9.82 -9.27
CA SER A 102 1.85 9.05 -10.30
C SER A 102 2.11 9.91 -11.52
N VAL A 103 3.30 9.78 -12.10
CA VAL A 103 3.66 10.42 -13.37
C VAL A 103 4.00 9.31 -14.36
N GLY A 104 3.29 9.27 -15.48
CA GLY A 104 3.50 8.30 -16.54
C GLY A 104 3.26 8.95 -17.90
N VAL A 105 3.90 8.41 -18.93
CA VAL A 105 3.71 8.84 -20.32
C VAL A 105 3.03 7.69 -21.05
N THR A 106 1.91 7.99 -21.70
CA THR A 106 1.20 7.04 -22.56
C THR A 106 1.12 7.61 -23.98
N THR A 107 1.38 6.76 -24.98
CA THR A 107 1.30 7.11 -26.40
C THR A 107 0.38 6.11 -27.09
N SER A 108 -0.62 6.59 -27.82
CA SER A 108 -1.53 5.74 -28.60
C SER A 108 -1.66 6.26 -30.04
N ALA A 109 -1.82 5.33 -30.98
CA ALA A 109 -2.15 5.62 -32.37
C ALA A 109 -3.28 4.67 -32.79
N GLU A 110 -4.42 5.25 -33.16
CA GLU A 110 -5.60 4.49 -33.58
C GLU A 110 -5.99 4.87 -35.01
N ARG A 111 -6.40 3.88 -35.80
CA ARG A 111 -6.89 4.11 -37.16
C ARG A 111 -8.22 3.40 -37.37
N LEU A 112 -9.29 4.18 -37.36
CA LEU A 112 -10.61 3.70 -37.75
C LEU A 112 -10.78 3.80 -39.27
N ARG A 113 -11.16 2.69 -39.92
CA ARG A 113 -11.61 2.67 -41.31
C ARG A 113 -13.08 2.29 -41.33
N GLU A 114 -13.95 3.27 -41.43
CA GLU A 114 -15.35 3.04 -41.73
C GLU A 114 -15.50 2.88 -43.25
N ARG A 115 -15.80 1.67 -43.71
CA ARG A 115 -16.24 1.49 -45.09
C ARG A 115 -17.72 1.85 -45.12
N VAL A 116 -18.04 3.04 -45.62
CA VAL A 116 -19.37 3.30 -46.13
C VAL A 116 -19.56 2.31 -47.28
N ALA A 117 -20.47 1.34 -47.09
CA ALA A 117 -20.87 0.44 -48.15
C ALA A 117 -21.26 1.32 -49.34
N ALA A 118 -20.62 1.10 -50.49
CA ALA A 118 -20.99 1.79 -51.71
C ALA A 118 -22.51 1.63 -51.87
N PHE A 119 -23.22 2.75 -51.98
CA PHE A 119 -24.63 2.72 -52.34
C PHE A 119 -24.73 1.91 -53.64
N ASN A 120 -25.26 0.69 -53.52
CA ASN A 120 -25.52 -0.19 -54.65
C ASN A 120 -26.98 0.01 -55.03
N PRO A 121 -27.30 0.86 -56.03
CA PRO A 121 -28.66 1.05 -56.51
C PRO A 121 -29.11 -0.26 -57.17
N GLY A 122 -29.69 -1.16 -56.38
CA GLY A 122 -30.19 -2.44 -56.86
C GLY A 122 -30.34 -3.52 -55.79
N VAL A 123 -29.67 -3.40 -54.64
CA VAL A 123 -29.70 -4.47 -53.61
C VAL A 123 -30.26 -4.00 -52.26
N ASN A 124 -30.12 -2.72 -51.91
CA ASN A 124 -30.56 -2.16 -50.61
C ASN A 124 -31.42 -0.90 -50.77
N ALA A 125 -32.47 -0.95 -51.59
CA ALA A 125 -33.49 0.09 -51.54
C ALA A 125 -34.25 -0.05 -50.21
N PRO A 126 -34.38 1.00 -49.37
CA PRO A 126 -35.29 0.94 -48.25
C PRO A 126 -36.69 0.73 -48.83
N THR A 127 -37.25 -0.46 -48.66
CA THR A 127 -38.65 -0.71 -48.97
C THR A 127 -39.45 0.12 -47.97
N PHE A 128 -39.98 1.25 -48.44
CA PHE A 128 -41.00 1.98 -47.69
C PHE A 128 -42.23 1.09 -47.61
N HIS A 129 -42.40 0.41 -46.48
CA HIS A 129 -43.69 -0.14 -46.12
C HIS A 129 -44.55 1.04 -45.63
N PRO A 130 -45.65 1.37 -46.32
CA PRO A 130 -46.56 2.40 -45.83
C PRO A 130 -47.11 1.95 -44.48
N VAL A 131 -47.06 2.85 -43.49
CA VAL A 131 -47.70 2.64 -42.19
C VAL A 131 -49.20 2.51 -42.46
N GLU A 132 -49.76 1.32 -42.29
CA GLU A 132 -51.21 1.12 -42.34
C GLU A 132 -51.85 1.89 -41.19
N LEU A 133 -52.64 2.91 -41.51
CA LEU A 133 -53.45 3.69 -40.57
C LEU A 133 -54.70 2.92 -40.07
N ASN A 134 -54.64 1.59 -40.04
CA ASN A 134 -55.76 0.72 -39.66
C ASN A 134 -55.80 0.37 -38.17
N ASN A 135 -55.15 1.19 -37.33
CA ASN A 135 -55.25 1.04 -35.88
C ASN A 135 -55.50 2.41 -35.24
N PHE A 136 -56.70 2.93 -35.49
CA PHE A 136 -57.45 3.82 -34.60
C PHE A 136 -58.87 3.28 -34.48
#